data_AF-A0A935U8Q5-F1
#
_entry.id   AF-A0A935U8Q5-F1
#
_cell.length_a   1.000
_cell.length_b   1.000
_cell.length_c   1.000
_cell.angle_alpha   90.00
_cell.angle_beta   90.00
_cell.angle_gamma   90.00
#
_symmetry.space_group_name_H-M   'P 1'
#
loop_
_entity.id
_entity.type
_entity.pdbx_description
1 polymer ?
#
loop_
_entity_poly.entity_id
_entity_poly.type
_entity_poly.pdbx_seq_one_letter_code
_entity_poly.pdbx_strand_id
1 'polypeptide(L)'
;MPLQPSSSPDDPPAPAALDALVIGVLALVGIGGVVDLLMDEPTSWWSAHILLEVALVLTSATLATFLWLRWRAVSAELRHTRRSLEERQVERDAWRASAEGAIRSFGDAVTAQLTKWELTPAEHEIALLLLQGLGHKEIAARTGRAERTVRQHAVSVYDKSGQSGRAELAGFFLNGLGGEGKE
;
A
#
# COMPACT_ATOMS: atom_id res chain seq x y z
N MET A 1 9.30 3.87 12.68
CA MET A 1 8.01 3.48 13.29
C MET A 1 7.25 2.68 12.24
N PRO A 2 7.25 1.35 12.30
CA PRO A 2 6.51 0.53 11.33
C PRO A 2 5.03 0.74 11.60
N LEU A 3 4.26 1.05 10.56
CA LEU A 3 2.81 1.11 10.63
C LEU A 3 2.34 -0.30 10.98
N GLN A 4 1.84 -0.49 12.21
CA GLN A 4 1.21 -1.74 12.60
C GLN A 4 0.03 -2.00 11.66
N PRO A 5 -0.20 -3.24 11.22
CA PRO A 5 -1.45 -3.60 10.56
C PRO A 5 -2.57 -3.30 11.56
N SER A 6 -3.39 -2.31 11.24
CA SER A 6 -4.62 -2.07 11.96
C SER A 6 -5.46 -3.33 11.81
N SER A 7 -5.54 -4.14 12.86
CA SER A 7 -6.59 -5.12 13.02
C SER A 7 -7.90 -4.33 13.09
N SER A 8 -8.51 -4.07 11.93
CA SER A 8 -9.81 -3.43 11.83
C SER A 8 -10.83 -4.30 12.57
N PRO A 9 -11.50 -3.78 13.61
CA PRO A 9 -12.58 -4.49 14.31
C PRO A 9 -13.87 -4.61 13.47
N ASP A 10 -13.87 -4.07 12.25
CA ASP A 10 -15.01 -3.93 11.35
C ASP A 10 -15.13 -5.07 10.33
N ASP A 11 -14.65 -6.28 10.65
CA ASP A 11 -15.05 -7.41 9.82
C ASP A 11 -16.58 -7.53 9.92
N PRO A 12 -17.32 -7.26 8.83
CA PRO A 12 -18.77 -7.29 8.88
C PRO A 12 -19.19 -8.70 9.31
N PRO A 13 -20.30 -8.84 10.06
CA PRO A 13 -20.79 -10.15 10.45
C PRO A 13 -20.83 -11.06 9.21
N ALA A 14 -20.29 -12.28 9.36
CA ALA A 14 -20.04 -13.18 8.25
C ALA A 14 -21.24 -13.20 7.28
N PRO A 15 -21.02 -13.13 5.95
CA PRO A 15 -22.09 -13.00 4.96
C PRO A 15 -23.18 -14.07 5.08
N ALA A 16 -22.86 -15.22 5.70
CA ALA A 16 -23.79 -16.29 6.03
C ALA A 16 -24.91 -15.88 7.02
N ALA A 17 -24.63 -15.02 8.02
CA ALA A 17 -25.63 -14.61 9.01
C ALA A 17 -26.67 -13.66 8.40
N LEU A 18 -26.22 -12.74 7.54
CA LEU A 18 -27.09 -11.83 6.79
C LEU A 18 -27.88 -12.59 5.71
N ASP A 19 -27.24 -13.53 5.02
CA ASP A 19 -27.91 -14.42 4.06
C ASP A 19 -29.00 -15.25 4.76
N ALA A 20 -28.72 -15.84 5.93
CA ALA A 20 -29.70 -16.61 6.70
C ALA A 20 -30.87 -15.74 7.20
N LEU A 21 -30.59 -14.50 7.59
CA LEU A 21 -31.62 -13.53 8.00
C LEU A 21 -32.53 -13.15 6.82
N VAL A 22 -31.97 -12.85 5.65
CA VAL A 22 -32.74 -12.52 4.44
C VAL A 22 -33.60 -13.71 4.00
N ILE A 23 -33.03 -14.92 3.99
CA ILE A 23 -33.78 -16.16 3.69
C ILE A 23 -34.91 -16.37 4.71
N GLY A 24 -34.64 -16.16 6.00
CA GLY A 24 -35.65 -16.27 7.06
C GLY A 24 -36.79 -15.25 6.91
N VAL A 25 -36.47 -13.99 6.60
CA VAL A 25 -37.47 -12.94 6.34
C VAL A 25 -38.31 -13.28 5.10
N LEU A 26 -37.68 -13.77 4.03
CA LEU A 26 -38.39 -14.20 2.82
C LEU A 26 -39.32 -15.38 3.08
N ALA A 27 -38.85 -16.38 3.82
CA ALA A 27 -39.66 -17.52 4.21
C ALA A 27 -40.85 -17.09 5.07
N LEU A 28 -40.64 -16.15 6.01
CA LEU A 28 -41.69 -15.62 6.86
C LEU A 28 -42.76 -14.86 6.06
N VAL A 29 -42.35 -14.00 5.12
CA VAL A 29 -43.29 -13.27 4.25
C VAL A 29 -44.07 -14.23 3.37
N GLY A 30 -43.41 -15.24 2.80
CA GLY A 30 -44.06 -16.27 1.98
C GLY A 30 -45.08 -17.09 2.79
N ILE A 31 -44.71 -17.54 3.99
CA ILE A 31 -45.61 -18.27 4.90
C ILE A 31 -46.79 -17.38 5.31
N GLY A 32 -46.53 -16.11 5.65
CA GLY A 32 -47.57 -15.14 6.00
C GLY A 32 -48.61 -14.99 4.89
N GLY A 33 -48.17 -14.79 3.64
CA GLY A 33 -49.09 -14.70 2.50
C GLY A 33 -49.87 -15.98 2.21
N VAL A 34 -49.30 -17.16 2.49
CA VAL A 34 -50.01 -18.44 2.36
C VAL A 34 -51.04 -18.64 3.47
N VAL A 35 -50.72 -18.26 4.71
CA VAL A 35 -51.64 -18.35 5.86
C VAL A 35 -52.82 -17.40 5.67
N ASP A 36 -52.56 -16.18 5.22
CA ASP A 36 -53.58 -15.18 4.91
C ASP A 36 -54.56 -15.72 3.85
N LEU A 37 -54.03 -16.29 2.76
CA LEU A 37 -54.82 -16.94 1.70
C LEU A 37 -55.66 -18.13 2.20
N LEU A 38 -55.21 -18.85 3.23
CA LEU A 38 -55.92 -20.00 3.80
C LEU A 38 -56.98 -19.61 4.83
N MET A 39 -56.80 -18.48 5.51
CA MET A 39 -57.71 -18.01 6.56
C MET A 39 -58.88 -17.18 6.02
N ASP A 40 -58.77 -16.65 4.82
CA ASP A 40 -59.81 -15.79 4.24
C ASP A 40 -61.02 -16.64 3.78
N GLU A 41 -62.18 -16.48 4.42
CA GLU A 41 -63.43 -17.15 4.00
C GLU A 41 -63.99 -16.45 2.75
N PRO A 42 -63.97 -17.09 1.56
CA PRO A 42 -64.21 -16.39 0.31
C PRO A 42 -65.71 -16.16 0.11
N THR A 43 -66.19 -14.95 0.43
CA THR A 43 -67.55 -14.53 0.02
C THR A 43 -67.64 -14.26 -1.49
N SER A 44 -66.52 -14.02 -2.17
CA SER A 44 -66.39 -14.08 -3.63
C SER A 44 -64.93 -14.27 -4.05
N TRP A 45 -64.69 -15.28 -4.90
CA TRP A 45 -63.35 -15.74 -5.34
C TRP A 45 -62.60 -14.72 -6.22
N TRP A 46 -63.22 -13.58 -6.57
CA TRP A 46 -62.69 -12.52 -7.43
C TRP A 46 -62.60 -11.15 -6.75
N SER A 47 -62.44 -11.12 -5.43
CA SER A 47 -62.21 -9.85 -4.72
C SER A 47 -60.81 -9.33 -5.06
N ALA A 48 -60.73 -8.09 -5.51
CA ALA A 48 -59.48 -7.42 -5.91
C ALA A 48 -58.39 -7.42 -4.81
N HIS A 49 -58.77 -7.73 -3.57
CA HIS A 49 -57.91 -7.91 -2.41
C HIS A 49 -56.91 -9.06 -2.58
N ILE A 50 -57.38 -10.26 -2.92
CA ILE A 50 -56.54 -11.46 -3.10
C ILE A 50 -55.54 -11.25 -4.24
N LEU A 51 -55.97 -10.61 -5.33
CA LEU A 51 -55.09 -10.30 -6.46
C LEU A 51 -53.97 -9.34 -6.05
N LEU A 52 -54.27 -8.36 -5.20
CA LEU A 52 -53.31 -7.38 -4.70
C LEU A 52 -52.30 -8.02 -3.73
N GLU A 53 -52.74 -8.89 -2.84
CA GLU A 53 -51.86 -9.61 -1.91
C GLU A 53 -50.91 -10.57 -2.62
N VAL A 54 -51.42 -11.35 -3.57
CA VAL A 54 -50.58 -12.24 -4.39
C VAL A 54 -49.57 -11.42 -5.18
N ALA A 55 -49.98 -10.29 -5.77
CA ALA A 55 -49.05 -9.40 -6.48
C ALA A 55 -47.98 -8.81 -5.55
N LEU A 56 -48.33 -8.44 -4.31
CA LEU A 56 -47.40 -7.90 -3.32
C LEU A 56 -46.38 -8.96 -2.87
N VAL A 57 -46.83 -10.18 -2.59
CA VAL A 57 -45.97 -11.32 -2.20
C VAL A 57 -45.02 -11.68 -3.33
N LEU A 58 -45.50 -11.78 -4.57
CA LEU A 58 -44.65 -12.10 -5.72
C LEU A 58 -43.62 -11.00 -6.00
N THR A 59 -44.03 -9.72 -5.93
CA THR A 59 -43.14 -8.59 -6.17
C THR A 59 -42.06 -8.49 -5.09
N SER A 60 -42.43 -8.67 -3.81
CA SER A 60 -41.47 -8.66 -2.70
C SER A 60 -40.51 -9.84 -2.76
N ALA A 61 -40.98 -11.05 -3.06
CA ALA A 61 -40.14 -12.23 -3.24
C ALA A 61 -39.14 -12.07 -4.39
N THR A 62 -39.60 -11.51 -5.52
CA THR A 62 -38.76 -11.25 -6.70
C THR A 62 -37.68 -10.21 -6.38
N LEU A 63 -38.06 -9.08 -5.76
CA LEU A 63 -37.13 -8.02 -5.41
C LEU A 63 -36.08 -8.48 -4.40
N ALA A 64 -36.51 -9.19 -3.36
CA ALA A 64 -35.60 -9.71 -2.35
C ALA A 64 -34.64 -10.76 -2.92
N THR A 65 -35.10 -11.65 -3.79
CA THR A 65 -34.24 -12.61 -4.49
C THR A 65 -33.23 -11.89 -5.38
N PHE A 66 -33.65 -10.86 -6.12
CA PHE A 66 -32.77 -10.05 -6.96
C PHE A 66 -31.68 -9.34 -6.13
N LEU A 67 -32.07 -8.68 -5.03
CA LEU A 67 -31.15 -8.00 -4.12
C LEU A 67 -30.15 -8.97 -3.48
N TRP A 68 -30.61 -10.15 -3.07
CA TRP A 68 -29.77 -11.20 -2.50
C TRP A 68 -28.73 -11.71 -3.51
N LEU A 69 -29.15 -12.04 -4.72
CA LEU A 69 -28.23 -12.47 -5.79
C LEU A 69 -27.21 -11.36 -6.12
N ARG A 70 -27.67 -10.11 -6.18
CA ARG A 70 -26.80 -8.96 -6.45
C ARG A 70 -25.81 -8.70 -5.33
N TRP A 71 -26.24 -8.76 -4.08
CA TRP A 71 -25.38 -8.64 -2.90
C TRP A 71 -24.30 -9.72 -2.88
N ARG A 72 -24.67 -10.98 -3.17
CA ARG A 72 -23.71 -12.10 -3.23
C ARG A 72 -22.66 -11.90 -4.31
N ALA A 73 -23.06 -11.44 -5.49
CA ALA A 73 -22.14 -11.17 -6.59
C ALA A 73 -21.16 -10.02 -6.27
N VAL A 74 -21.65 -8.90 -5.74
CA VAL A 74 -20.81 -7.75 -5.34
C VAL A 74 -19.85 -8.14 -4.20
N SER A 75 -20.35 -8.91 -3.23
CA SER A 75 -19.53 -9.39 -2.12
C SER A 75 -18.38 -10.30 -2.59
N ALA A 76 -18.60 -11.09 -3.63
CA ALA A 76 -17.55 -11.94 -4.22
C ALA A 76 -16.47 -11.10 -4.92
N GLU A 77 -16.88 -10.08 -5.67
CA GLU A 77 -15.97 -9.16 -6.35
C GLU A 77 -15.12 -8.35 -5.36
N LEU A 78 -15.72 -7.83 -4.28
CA LEU A 78 -15.00 -7.12 -3.23
C LEU A 78 -13.94 -8.00 -2.55
N ARG A 79 -14.23 -9.28 -2.29
CA ARG A 79 -13.24 -10.21 -1.73
C ARG A 79 -12.05 -10.41 -2.65
N HIS A 80 -12.28 -10.53 -3.95
CA HIS A 80 -11.20 -10.66 -4.93
C HIS A 80 -10.35 -9.38 -4.99
N THR A 81 -10.99 -8.21 -5.03
CA THR A 81 -10.28 -6.93 -5.03
C THR A 81 -9.48 -6.71 -3.75
N ARG A 82 -10.04 -7.03 -2.57
CA ARG A 82 -9.30 -6.95 -1.29
C ARG A 82 -8.07 -7.86 -1.28
N ARG A 83 -8.20 -9.12 -1.71
CA ARG A 83 -7.05 -10.05 -1.80
C ARG A 83 -5.96 -9.54 -2.74
N SER A 84 -6.32 -9.05 -3.92
CA SER A 84 -5.32 -8.51 -4.86
C SER A 84 -4.63 -7.24 -4.35
N LEU A 85 -5.31 -6.43 -3.52
CA LEU A 85 -4.67 -5.31 -2.82
C LEU A 85 -3.71 -5.79 -1.74
N GLU A 86 -4.10 -6.77 -0.93
CA GLU A 86 -3.24 -7.35 0.10
C GLU A 86 -1.96 -7.96 -0.50
N GLU A 87 -2.09 -8.73 -1.58
CA GLU A 87 -0.95 -9.30 -2.30
C GLU A 87 0.00 -8.21 -2.81
N ARG A 88 -0.54 -7.16 -3.44
CA ARG A 88 0.26 -6.02 -3.92
C ARG A 88 0.88 -5.22 -2.79
N GLN A 89 0.21 -5.11 -1.64
CA GLN A 89 0.75 -4.43 -0.46
C GLN A 89 1.95 -5.20 0.10
N VAL A 90 1.86 -6.52 0.21
CA VAL A 90 2.97 -7.37 0.65
C VAL A 90 4.16 -7.25 -0.29
N GLU A 91 3.95 -7.32 -1.61
CA GLU A 91 5.02 -7.17 -2.60
C GLU A 91 5.70 -5.79 -2.50
N ARG A 92 4.90 -4.72 -2.40
CA ARG A 92 5.40 -3.35 -2.24
C ARG A 92 6.20 -3.18 -0.96
N ASP A 93 5.72 -3.74 0.15
CA ASP A 93 6.36 -3.57 1.45
C ASP A 93 7.67 -4.38 1.53
N ALA A 94 7.71 -5.56 0.90
CA ALA A 94 8.95 -6.31 0.70
C ALA A 94 9.96 -5.53 -0.17
N TRP A 95 9.50 -4.93 -1.28
CA TRP A 95 10.35 -4.09 -2.14
C TRP A 95 10.89 -2.88 -1.38
N ARG A 96 10.05 -2.19 -0.60
CA ARG A 96 10.47 -1.06 0.25
C ARG A 96 11.51 -1.48 1.28
N ALA A 97 11.29 -2.58 1.98
CA ALA A 97 12.24 -3.10 2.96
C ALA A 97 13.59 -3.43 2.32
N SER A 98 13.59 -4.06 1.14
CA SER A 98 14.80 -4.34 0.38
C SER A 98 15.51 -3.07 -0.08
N ALA A 99 14.79 -2.08 -0.59
CA ALA A 99 15.35 -0.81 -1.04
C ALA A 99 15.95 -0.01 0.14
N GLU A 100 15.24 0.06 1.26
CA GLU A 100 15.74 0.69 2.49
C GLU A 100 17.01 -0.02 3.01
N GLY A 101 17.04 -1.35 2.97
CA GLY A 101 18.22 -2.15 3.30
C GLY A 101 19.42 -1.83 2.42
N ALA A 102 19.22 -1.81 1.09
CA ALA A 102 20.27 -1.51 0.12
C ALA A 102 20.81 -0.08 0.25
N ILE A 103 19.94 0.91 0.47
CA ILE A 103 20.35 2.32 0.70
C ILE A 103 21.16 2.43 1.99
N ARG A 104 20.74 1.75 3.06
CA ARG A 104 21.47 1.77 4.34
C ARG A 104 22.85 1.15 4.19
N SER A 105 22.95 -0.05 3.61
CA SER A 105 24.24 -0.71 3.40
C SER A 105 25.18 0.10 2.50
N PHE A 106 24.64 0.77 1.48
CA PHE A 106 25.43 1.68 0.66
C PHE A 106 25.95 2.87 1.48
N GLY A 107 25.09 3.51 2.29
CA GLY A 107 25.48 4.60 3.17
C GLY A 107 26.58 4.20 4.16
N ASP A 108 26.44 3.03 4.78
CA ASP A 108 27.44 2.48 5.71
C ASP A 108 28.78 2.23 5.01
N ALA A 109 28.76 1.67 3.80
CA ALA A 109 29.95 1.45 3.00
C ALA A 109 30.65 2.76 2.59
N VAL A 110 29.87 3.79 2.21
CA VAL A 110 30.41 5.13 1.95
C VAL A 110 31.10 5.68 3.19
N THR A 111 30.44 5.69 4.35
CA THR A 111 31.03 6.21 5.60
C THR A 111 32.28 5.45 6.02
N ALA A 112 32.28 4.12 5.89
CA ALA A 112 33.45 3.29 6.19
C ALA A 112 34.64 3.67 5.30
N GLN A 113 34.40 3.88 4.01
CA GLN A 113 35.45 4.27 3.06
C GLN A 113 35.98 5.69 3.32
N LEU A 114 35.09 6.66 3.59
CA LEU A 114 35.51 8.03 3.92
C LEU A 114 36.35 8.06 5.21
N THR A 115 36.07 7.17 6.15
CA THR A 115 36.86 6.99 7.37
C THR A 115 38.23 6.38 7.05
N LYS A 116 38.29 5.39 6.14
CA LYS A 116 39.55 4.78 5.67
C LYS A 116 40.49 5.78 4.98
N TRP A 117 39.94 6.81 4.32
CA TRP A 117 40.72 7.91 3.75
C TRP A 117 41.13 8.99 4.77
N GLU A 118 40.83 8.79 6.05
CA GLU A 118 41.22 9.72 7.13
C GLU A 118 40.77 11.17 6.84
N LEU A 119 39.54 11.30 6.33
CA LEU A 119 38.93 12.61 6.09
C LEU A 119 38.57 13.28 7.43
N THR A 120 38.85 14.58 7.52
CA THR A 120 38.37 15.41 8.63
C THR A 120 36.84 15.56 8.57
N PRO A 121 36.16 15.97 9.67
CA PRO A 121 34.72 16.16 9.65
C PRO A 121 34.22 17.13 8.55
N ALA A 122 34.99 18.17 8.26
CA ALA A 122 34.67 19.11 7.19
C ALA A 122 34.85 18.49 5.79
N GLU A 123 35.92 17.72 5.58
CA GLU A 123 36.14 16.99 4.33
C GLU A 123 35.09 15.92 4.10
N HIS A 124 34.66 15.22 5.15
CA HIS A 124 33.60 14.22 5.10
C HIS A 124 32.27 14.84 4.66
N GLU A 125 31.89 15.99 5.25
CA GLU A 125 30.70 16.75 4.84
C GLU A 125 30.77 17.14 3.36
N ILE A 126 31.91 17.68 2.90
CA ILE A 126 32.11 18.07 1.50
C ILE A 126 32.07 16.86 0.57
N ALA A 127 32.72 15.75 0.92
CA ALA A 127 32.76 14.52 0.13
C ALA A 127 31.35 13.94 -0.09
N LEU A 128 30.51 13.87 0.96
CA LEU A 128 29.12 13.43 0.84
C LEU A 128 28.29 14.31 -0.10
N LEU A 129 28.50 15.63 -0.06
CA LEU A 129 27.79 16.56 -0.93
C LEU A 129 28.30 16.48 -2.39
N LEU A 130 29.59 16.22 -2.59
CA LEU A 130 30.15 15.94 -3.92
C LEU A 130 29.55 14.66 -4.52
N LEU A 131 29.38 13.60 -3.71
CA LEU A 131 28.73 12.34 -4.12
C LEU A 131 27.25 12.51 -4.44
N GLN A 132 26.56 13.46 -3.79
CA GLN A 132 25.20 13.87 -4.15
C GLN A 132 25.14 14.65 -5.47
N GLY A 133 26.28 14.92 -6.13
CA GLY A 133 26.35 15.62 -7.41
C GLY A 133 26.32 17.14 -7.31
N LEU A 134 26.37 17.70 -6.09
CA LEU A 134 26.38 19.15 -5.89
C LEU A 134 27.68 19.78 -6.42
N GLY A 135 27.56 20.98 -7.00
CA GLY A 135 28.69 21.82 -7.38
C GLY A 135 29.23 22.63 -6.21
N HIS A 136 30.48 23.10 -6.31
CA HIS A 136 31.12 23.84 -5.22
C HIS A 136 30.33 25.06 -4.71
N LYS A 137 29.62 25.76 -5.61
CA LYS A 137 28.77 26.91 -5.26
C LYS A 137 27.54 26.50 -4.44
N GLU A 138 26.92 25.37 -4.78
CA GLU A 138 25.76 24.84 -4.05
C GLU A 138 26.17 24.30 -2.68
N ILE A 139 27.32 23.63 -2.63
CA ILE A 139 27.93 23.16 -1.38
C ILE A 139 28.28 24.35 -0.48
N ALA A 140 28.85 25.42 -1.03
CA ALA A 140 29.14 26.65 -0.29
C ALA A 140 27.88 27.26 0.33
N ALA A 141 26.79 27.34 -0.44
CA ALA A 141 25.50 27.82 0.04
C ALA A 141 24.92 26.93 1.15
N ARG A 142 24.99 25.60 1.00
CA ARG A 142 24.43 24.64 1.95
C ARG A 142 25.22 24.55 3.26
N THR A 143 26.53 24.73 3.19
CA THR A 143 27.45 24.61 4.32
C THR A 143 27.77 25.94 4.99
N GLY A 144 27.32 27.07 4.42
CA GLY A 144 27.61 28.42 4.90
C GLY A 144 29.08 28.84 4.75
N ARG A 145 29.86 28.12 3.95
CA ARG A 145 31.31 28.35 3.76
C ARG A 145 31.57 29.08 2.44
N ALA A 146 32.69 29.78 2.34
CA ALA A 146 33.09 30.39 1.06
C ALA A 146 33.38 29.32 -0.01
N GLU A 147 33.03 29.60 -1.27
CA GLU A 147 33.27 28.66 -2.39
C GLU A 147 34.76 28.29 -2.54
N ARG A 148 35.66 29.23 -2.23
CA ARG A 148 37.10 28.96 -2.19
C ARG A 148 37.47 27.90 -1.16
N THR A 149 36.89 27.97 0.05
CA THR A 149 37.11 27.01 1.13
C THR A 149 36.57 25.63 0.75
N VAL A 150 35.38 25.58 0.14
CA VAL A 150 34.80 24.33 -0.40
C VAL A 150 35.72 23.70 -1.45
N ARG A 151 36.24 24.50 -2.39
CA ARG A 151 37.20 24.02 -3.39
C ARG A 151 38.47 23.45 -2.74
N GLN A 152 39.00 24.11 -1.71
CA GLN A 152 40.20 23.63 -1.02
C GLN A 152 39.95 22.29 -0.31
N HIS A 153 38.81 22.14 0.37
CA HIS A 153 38.42 20.85 0.96
C HIS A 153 38.20 19.78 -0.11
N ALA A 154 37.57 20.11 -1.24
CA ALA A 154 37.37 19.17 -2.34
C ALA A 154 38.71 18.65 -2.90
N VAL A 155 39.70 19.53 -3.09
CA VAL A 155 41.06 19.13 -3.50
C VAL A 155 41.68 18.18 -2.47
N SER A 156 41.56 18.51 -1.17
CA SER A 156 42.08 17.64 -0.11
C SER A 156 41.40 16.26 -0.09
N VAL A 157 40.10 16.20 -0.38
CA VAL A 157 39.36 14.94 -0.54
C VAL A 157 39.88 14.14 -1.73
N TYR A 158 40.09 14.78 -2.88
CA TYR A 158 40.65 14.14 -4.08
C TYR A 158 42.05 13.57 -3.84
N ASP A 159 42.92 14.35 -3.20
CA ASP A 159 44.29 13.94 -2.87
C ASP A 159 44.31 12.73 -1.92
N LYS A 160 43.47 12.75 -0.87
CA LYS A 160 43.38 11.66 0.12
C LYS A 160 42.71 10.40 -0.42
N SER A 161 41.76 10.55 -1.33
CA SER A 161 41.04 9.43 -1.95
C SER A 161 41.76 8.84 -3.18
N GLY A 162 42.80 9.54 -3.67
CA GLY A 162 43.50 9.17 -4.91
C GLY A 162 42.67 9.35 -6.18
N GLN A 163 41.59 10.14 -6.12
CA GLN A 163 40.67 10.38 -7.24
C GLN A 163 40.97 11.71 -7.90
N SER A 164 40.97 11.81 -9.22
CA SER A 164 41.32 13.04 -9.95
C SER A 164 40.22 14.11 -9.95
N GLY A 165 39.01 13.77 -9.48
CA GLY A 165 37.92 14.73 -9.35
C GLY A 165 36.56 14.11 -9.05
N ARG A 166 35.52 14.94 -9.11
CA ARG A 166 34.14 14.57 -8.71
C ARG A 166 33.59 13.37 -9.46
N ALA A 167 33.82 13.30 -10.77
CA ALA A 167 33.31 12.21 -11.60
C ALA A 167 33.97 10.87 -11.27
N GLU A 168 35.30 10.87 -11.06
CA GLU A 168 36.04 9.67 -10.69
C GLU A 168 35.71 9.23 -9.26
N LEU A 169 35.60 10.19 -8.32
CA LEU A 169 35.15 9.93 -6.95
C LEU A 169 33.76 9.26 -6.93
N ALA A 170 32.80 9.77 -7.72
CA ALA A 170 31.49 9.13 -7.84
C ALA A 170 31.60 7.73 -8.50
N GLY A 171 32.41 7.61 -9.56
CA GLY A 171 32.68 6.35 -10.23
C GLY A 171 33.29 5.29 -9.31
N PHE A 172 34.18 5.69 -8.40
CA PHE A 172 34.78 4.80 -7.40
C PHE A 172 33.72 4.12 -6.54
N PHE A 173 32.74 4.87 -6.01
CA PHE A 173 31.68 4.29 -5.19
C PHE A 173 30.68 3.45 -5.99
N LEU A 174 30.42 3.83 -7.25
CA LEU A 174 29.53 3.08 -8.13
C LEU A 174 30.16 1.74 -8.59
N ASN A 175 31.47 1.73 -8.88
CA ASN A 175 32.18 0.56 -9.38
C ASN A 175 32.73 -0.33 -8.26
N GLY A 176 33.30 0.28 -7.21
CA GLY A 176 33.92 -0.43 -6.09
C GLY A 176 32.89 -1.17 -5.22
N LEU A 177 31.68 -0.62 -5.06
CA LEU A 177 30.60 -1.31 -4.34
C LEU A 177 29.73 -2.19 -5.25
N GLY A 178 29.82 -2.02 -6.58
CA GLY A 178 29.16 -2.87 -7.57
C GLY A 178 29.95 -4.13 -7.96
N GLY A 179 31.22 -4.23 -7.56
CA GLY A 179 32.17 -5.26 -8.01
C GLY A 179 32.57 -6.32 -6.98
N GLU A 180 32.41 -6.09 -5.67
CA GLU A 180 32.85 -7.02 -4.61
C GLU A 180 31.86 -8.18 -4.34
N GLY A 181 31.31 -8.75 -5.41
CA GLY A 181 30.53 -10.00 -5.40
C GLY A 181 31.18 -11.13 -6.21
N LYS A 182 32.42 -10.95 -6.66
CA LYS A 182 33.22 -11.97 -7.34
C LYS A 182 34.68 -11.85 -6.94
N GLU A 183 35.06 -12.55 -5.89
CA GLU A 183 36.32 -13.33 -5.79
C GLU A 183 36.26 -14.23 -4.56
#